data_AF-A0A922HXW1-F1
#
_entry.id   AF-A0A922HXW1-F1
#
_cell.length_a   1.000
_cell.length_b   1.000
_cell.length_c   1.000
_cell.angle_alpha   90.00
_cell.angle_beta   90.00
_cell.angle_gamma   90.00
#
_symmetry.space_group_name_H-M   'P 1'
#
loop_
_entity.id
_entity.type
_entity.pdbx_description
1 polymer ?
#
loop_
_entity_poly.entity_id
_entity_poly.type
_entity_poly.pdbx_seq_one_letter_code
_entity_poly.pdbx_strand_id
1 'polypeptide(L)'
;MTIDNNTNNNGPVKQWEELRRLARQYETDIDTKLVSLSKLMSLRNDRKYYPSSSSTKVAGVRFHQNKQQLQQQQQDDDEEPLISSKETFDHLTFEIDSLINTLQNVNSQMDQCIQQLPNNNSILYTLQRHQDILNDYRKEFYKLRTNIGEQLNRDLLFLKQNQTKNDYNNDDYHGQLNRKTDFLHKEHDHIRNSEIMIDDQINIAIRTRDTLRNQRSTMKAIQTQLTTLANKFPMINNVIHRIGIKKRKDSIILAIVIAICIFLLLLWIF
;
A
#
# COMPACT_ATOMS: atom_id res chain seq x y z
N MET A 1 -40.94 25.47 53.99
CA MET A 1 -41.19 25.48 52.53
C MET A 1 -39.85 25.75 51.87
N THR A 2 -39.31 24.70 51.25
CA THR A 2 -38.03 24.63 50.55
C THR A 2 -38.02 25.62 49.38
N ILE A 3 -37.03 26.50 49.34
CA ILE A 3 -36.69 27.30 48.15
C ILE A 3 -35.36 26.76 47.64
N ASP A 4 -35.39 26.28 46.40
CA ASP A 4 -34.34 25.52 45.74
C ASP A 4 -33.13 26.40 45.37
N ASN A 5 -32.06 26.30 46.15
CA ASN A 5 -30.76 26.93 45.88
C ASN A 5 -29.93 26.10 44.89
N ASN A 6 -30.35 26.00 43.61
CA ASN A 6 -29.59 25.21 42.61
C ASN A 6 -29.48 25.85 41.21
N THR A 7 -29.18 27.16 41.12
CA THR A 7 -29.02 27.84 39.82
C THR A 7 -27.65 28.48 39.55
N ASN A 8 -26.74 28.59 40.53
CA ASN A 8 -25.45 29.29 40.33
C ASN A 8 -24.25 28.39 39.93
N ASN A 9 -24.37 27.05 39.96
CA ASN A 9 -23.28 26.14 39.53
C ASN A 9 -23.35 25.72 38.05
N ASN A 10 -24.35 26.17 37.30
CA ASN A 10 -24.57 25.74 35.91
C ASN A 10 -23.95 26.67 34.85
N GLY A 11 -23.43 27.85 35.23
CA GLY A 11 -22.81 28.80 34.30
C GLY A 11 -21.58 28.25 33.55
N PRO A 12 -20.54 27.79 34.26
CA PRO A 12 -19.30 27.35 33.61
C PRO A 12 -19.44 25.99 32.93
N VAL A 13 -20.37 25.13 33.40
CA VAL A 13 -20.70 23.86 32.74
C VAL A 13 -21.42 24.11 31.41
N LYS A 14 -22.38 25.05 31.37
CA LYS A 14 -23.03 25.46 30.11
C LYS A 14 -22.04 26.12 29.15
N GLN A 15 -21.16 26.99 29.66
CA GLN A 15 -20.11 27.62 28.85
C GLN A 15 -19.16 26.57 28.24
N TRP A 16 -18.81 25.54 29.01
CA TRP A 16 -18.04 24.41 28.52
C TRP A 16 -18.79 23.63 27.44
N GLU A 17 -20.07 23.31 27.64
CA GLU A 17 -20.87 22.60 26.62
C GLU A 17 -20.99 23.38 25.30
N GLU A 18 -21.16 24.70 25.37
CA GLU A 18 -21.19 25.59 24.20
C GLU A 18 -19.83 25.61 23.48
N LEU A 19 -18.72 25.79 24.21
CA LEU A 19 -17.38 25.71 23.63
C LEU A 19 -17.15 24.35 22.97
N ARG A 20 -17.55 23.26 23.62
CA ARG A 20 -17.40 21.89 23.10
C ARG A 20 -18.16 21.70 21.78
N ARG A 21 -19.36 22.27 21.69
CA ARG A 21 -20.16 22.24 20.46
C ARG A 21 -19.48 23.02 19.34
N LEU A 22 -18.92 24.19 19.65
CA LEU A 22 -18.16 24.99 18.71
C LEU A 22 -16.90 24.28 18.21
N ALA A 23 -16.13 23.64 19.10
CA ALA A 23 -14.97 22.84 18.68
C ALA A 23 -15.36 21.75 17.70
N ARG A 24 -16.40 20.96 17.98
CA ARG A 24 -16.87 19.91 17.05
C ARG A 24 -17.30 20.44 15.69
N GLN A 25 -17.89 21.64 15.67
CA GLN A 25 -18.25 22.31 14.42
C GLN A 25 -16.99 22.65 13.62
N TYR A 26 -15.99 23.27 14.27
CA TYR A 26 -14.72 23.58 13.62
C TYR A 26 -13.94 22.33 13.19
N GLU A 27 -13.96 21.25 13.97
CA GLU A 27 -13.38 19.94 13.59
C GLU A 27 -14.03 19.43 12.29
N THR A 28 -15.36 19.46 12.21
CA THR A 28 -16.10 19.04 11.02
C THR A 28 -15.77 19.91 9.80
N ASP A 29 -15.72 21.23 9.99
CA ASP A 29 -15.38 22.17 8.93
C ASP A 29 -13.94 21.96 8.41
N ILE A 30 -12.98 21.70 9.31
CA ILE A 30 -11.60 21.35 8.94
C ILE A 30 -11.58 20.04 8.14
N ASP A 31 -12.30 19.01 8.56
CA ASP A 31 -12.36 17.73 7.85
C ASP A 31 -12.87 17.90 6.42
N THR A 32 -13.97 18.62 6.23
CA THR A 32 -14.53 18.85 4.87
C THR A 32 -13.54 19.56 3.96
N LYS A 33 -12.78 20.52 4.50
CA LYS A 33 -11.77 21.27 3.75
C LYS A 33 -10.50 20.47 3.49
N LEU A 34 -10.06 19.62 4.41
CA LEU A 34 -8.94 18.70 4.18
C LEU A 34 -9.29 17.67 3.08
N VAL A 35 -10.54 17.21 3.04
CA VAL A 35 -11.02 16.31 1.97
C VAL A 35 -11.06 17.04 0.62
N SER A 36 -11.57 18.27 0.56
CA SER A 36 -11.59 19.03 -0.70
C SER A 36 -10.17 19.33 -1.21
N LEU A 37 -9.25 19.66 -0.31
CA LEU A 37 -7.84 19.86 -0.60
C LEU A 37 -7.18 18.57 -1.14
N SER A 38 -7.46 17.44 -0.51
CA SER A 38 -6.96 16.12 -0.94
C SER A 38 -7.54 15.71 -2.30
N LYS A 39 -8.80 16.05 -2.59
CA LYS A 39 -9.43 15.80 -3.89
C LYS A 39 -8.79 16.62 -5.01
N LEU A 40 -8.52 17.90 -4.75
CA LEU A 40 -7.79 18.76 -5.69
C LEU A 40 -6.38 18.22 -5.98
N MET A 41 -5.73 17.66 -4.96
CA MET A 41 -4.44 16.96 -5.13
C MET A 41 -4.57 15.71 -6.01
N SER A 42 -5.57 14.86 -5.78
CA SER A 42 -5.77 13.63 -6.58
C SER A 42 -6.03 13.96 -8.05
N LEU A 43 -6.93 14.90 -8.32
CA LEU A 43 -7.24 15.35 -9.69
C LEU A 43 -6.01 15.90 -10.42
N ARG A 44 -5.10 16.55 -9.69
CA ARG A 44 -3.82 17.01 -10.25
C ARG A 44 -2.86 15.86 -10.55
N ASN A 45 -2.84 14.82 -9.71
CA ASN A 45 -1.97 13.67 -9.90
C ASN A 45 -2.43 12.82 -11.10
N ASP A 46 -3.74 12.69 -11.32
CA ASP A 46 -4.33 11.95 -12.44
C ASP A 46 -4.05 12.60 -13.81
N ARG A 47 -4.01 13.94 -13.87
CA ARG A 47 -3.59 14.68 -15.10
C ARG A 47 -2.20 14.31 -15.60
N LYS A 48 -1.35 13.67 -14.78
CA LYS A 48 0.02 13.32 -15.10
C LYS A 48 0.19 11.94 -15.74
N TYR A 49 -0.79 11.04 -15.59
CA TYR A 49 -0.68 9.65 -16.06
C TYR A 49 -1.29 9.40 -17.44
N TYR A 50 -2.10 10.33 -17.95
CA TYR A 50 -2.56 10.35 -19.34
C TYR A 50 -2.22 11.70 -19.93
N PRO A 51 -1.11 11.85 -20.67
CA PRO A 51 -0.99 13.00 -21.54
C PRO A 51 -2.12 12.86 -22.56
N SER A 52 -3.14 13.71 -22.46
CA SER A 52 -4.11 13.90 -23.54
C SER A 52 -3.29 14.04 -24.81
N SER A 53 -3.51 13.11 -25.73
CA SER A 53 -2.81 12.97 -27.00
C SER A 53 -2.87 14.30 -27.74
N SER A 54 -1.86 15.14 -27.53
CA SER A 54 -1.64 16.32 -28.34
C SER A 54 -1.27 15.79 -29.72
N SER A 55 -2.27 15.83 -30.60
CA SER A 55 -2.15 15.58 -32.02
C SER A 55 -1.07 16.51 -32.58
N THR A 56 0.17 16.02 -32.55
CA THR A 56 1.27 16.63 -33.26
C THR A 56 0.94 16.44 -34.73
N LYS A 57 0.39 17.49 -35.36
CA LYS A 57 0.28 17.57 -36.81
C LYS A 57 1.69 17.53 -37.37
N VAL A 58 2.17 16.33 -37.70
CA VAL A 58 3.39 16.14 -38.48
C VAL A 58 3.10 16.65 -39.88
N ALA A 59 3.68 17.82 -40.19
CA ALA A 59 3.71 18.34 -41.54
C ALA A 59 4.52 17.39 -42.44
N GLY A 60 3.89 16.87 -43.49
CA GLY A 60 4.57 16.52 -44.73
C GLY A 60 4.72 15.05 -45.10
N VAL A 61 3.63 14.35 -45.40
CA VAL A 61 3.55 13.55 -46.65
C VAL A 61 2.14 13.71 -47.22
N ARG A 62 2.09 14.26 -48.43
CA ARG A 62 0.89 14.61 -49.19
C ARG A 62 0.20 13.33 -49.71
N PHE A 63 -0.97 13.00 -49.17
CA PHE A 63 -1.94 12.14 -49.86
C PHE A 63 -3.28 12.88 -49.97
N HIS A 64 -3.63 13.21 -51.21
CA HIS A 64 -4.95 13.71 -51.60
C HIS A 64 -5.93 12.53 -51.67
N GLN A 65 -6.96 12.49 -50.83
CA GLN A 65 -8.28 12.07 -51.28
C GLN A 65 -9.40 12.59 -50.35
N ASN A 66 -10.13 13.57 -50.89
CA ASN A 66 -11.55 13.86 -50.69
C ASN A 66 -12.29 13.24 -49.48
N LYS A 67 -12.74 14.09 -48.54
CA LYS A 67 -14.18 14.34 -48.35
C LYS A 67 -14.41 15.63 -47.56
N GLN A 68 -15.03 16.60 -48.22
CA GLN A 68 -15.60 17.80 -47.62
C GLN A 68 -16.80 17.45 -46.72
N GLN A 69 -17.05 18.35 -45.76
CA GLN A 69 -18.30 18.59 -45.04
C GLN A 69 -18.66 17.63 -43.90
N LEU A 70 -18.31 18.05 -42.69
CA LEU A 70 -19.26 18.31 -41.59
C LEU A 70 -18.56 19.21 -40.57
N GLN A 71 -18.82 20.50 -40.69
CA GLN A 71 -18.49 21.52 -39.72
C GLN A 71 -19.75 21.72 -38.87
N GLN A 72 -19.62 21.60 -37.54
CA GLN A 72 -20.33 22.31 -36.47
C GLN A 72 -20.73 21.40 -35.30
N GLN A 73 -20.49 21.96 -34.10
CA GLN A 73 -20.81 21.48 -32.75
C GLN A 73 -19.92 20.35 -32.21
N GLN A 74 -18.91 20.68 -31.41
CA GLN A 74 -19.14 21.00 -30.00
C GLN A 74 -17.94 21.76 -29.44
N GLN A 75 -18.27 22.87 -28.81
CA GLN A 75 -17.41 23.77 -28.05
C GLN A 75 -17.33 23.24 -26.61
N ASP A 76 -16.25 23.64 -25.92
CA ASP A 76 -16.08 23.64 -24.48
C ASP A 76 -15.83 22.27 -23.83
N ASP A 77 -14.56 21.99 -23.51
CA ASP A 77 -14.10 21.65 -22.15
C ASP A 77 -12.59 21.32 -22.14
N ASP A 78 -11.95 21.72 -21.03
CA ASP A 78 -10.64 21.25 -20.54
C ASP A 78 -9.34 21.98 -20.94
N GLU A 79 -9.31 23.31 -20.81
CA GLU A 79 -8.08 23.98 -20.38
C GLU A 79 -8.40 25.04 -19.31
N GLU A 80 -8.95 24.60 -18.16
CA GLU A 80 -8.98 25.47 -16.99
C GLU A 80 -7.55 25.88 -16.63
N PRO A 81 -7.27 27.19 -16.51
CA PRO A 81 -5.92 27.68 -16.26
C PRO A 81 -5.44 27.16 -14.91
N LEU A 82 -4.37 26.36 -14.91
CA LEU A 82 -3.71 25.79 -13.72
C LEU A 82 -3.35 26.85 -12.64
N ILE A 83 -3.34 28.13 -13.04
CA ILE A 83 -3.17 29.30 -12.16
C ILE A 83 -4.40 29.49 -11.25
N SER A 84 -5.62 29.30 -11.76
CA SER A 84 -6.87 29.31 -10.96
C SER A 84 -6.84 28.21 -9.90
N SER A 85 -6.30 27.04 -10.22
CA SER A 85 -6.14 25.94 -9.26
C SER A 85 -5.09 26.21 -8.18
N LYS A 86 -4.12 27.13 -8.42
CA LYS A 86 -3.16 27.56 -7.41
C LYS A 86 -3.76 28.61 -6.47
N GLU A 87 -4.50 29.56 -7.01
CA GLU A 87 -5.18 30.60 -6.21
C GLU A 87 -6.26 30.01 -5.31
N THR A 88 -7.06 29.06 -5.82
CA THR A 88 -8.02 28.30 -5.02
C THR A 88 -7.36 27.44 -3.95
N PHE A 89 -6.15 26.92 -4.22
CA PHE A 89 -5.34 26.19 -3.24
C PHE A 89 -4.81 27.11 -2.13
N ASP A 90 -4.25 28.26 -2.49
CA ASP A 90 -3.71 29.22 -1.52
C ASP A 90 -4.85 29.75 -0.62
N HIS A 91 -6.05 29.96 -1.19
CA HIS A 91 -7.26 30.31 -0.43
C HIS A 91 -7.67 29.21 0.56
N LEU A 92 -7.81 27.96 0.11
CA LEU A 92 -8.20 26.84 0.99
C LEU A 92 -7.16 26.59 2.09
N THR A 93 -5.88 26.73 1.76
CA THR A 93 -4.77 26.60 2.73
C THR A 93 -4.85 27.67 3.81
N PHE A 94 -5.08 28.93 3.42
CA PHE A 94 -5.26 30.03 4.36
C PHE A 94 -6.49 29.84 5.25
N GLU A 95 -7.59 29.35 4.67
CA GLU A 95 -8.82 29.10 5.41
C GLU A 95 -8.67 27.98 6.44
N ILE A 96 -7.97 26.88 6.10
CA ILE A 96 -7.65 25.81 7.04
C ILE A 96 -6.72 26.32 8.15
N ASP A 97 -5.69 27.11 7.82
CA ASP A 97 -4.82 27.75 8.82
C ASP A 97 -5.62 28.65 9.77
N SER A 98 -6.56 29.44 9.27
CA SER A 98 -7.46 30.27 10.08
C SER A 98 -8.33 29.43 11.02
N LEU A 99 -8.92 28.33 10.52
CA LEU A 99 -9.76 27.43 11.30
C LEU A 99 -8.98 26.65 12.38
N ILE A 100 -7.74 26.24 12.09
CA ILE A 100 -6.87 25.62 13.09
C ILE A 100 -6.54 26.62 14.21
N ASN A 101 -6.28 27.88 13.87
CA ASN A 101 -6.01 28.93 14.86
C ASN A 101 -7.24 29.25 15.72
N THR A 102 -8.44 29.28 15.13
CA THR A 102 -9.68 29.49 15.90
C THR A 102 -10.00 28.29 16.80
N LEU A 103 -9.79 27.06 16.33
CA LEU A 103 -9.93 25.84 17.14
C LEU A 103 -8.91 25.81 18.28
N GLN A 104 -7.67 26.27 18.05
CA GLN A 104 -6.66 26.41 19.10
C GLN A 104 -7.07 27.43 20.17
N ASN A 105 -7.67 28.55 19.76
CA ASN A 105 -8.20 29.55 20.69
C ASN A 105 -9.36 28.97 21.51
N VAL A 106 -10.29 28.26 20.87
CA VAL A 106 -11.39 27.57 21.54
C VAL A 106 -10.86 26.53 22.54
N ASN A 107 -9.89 25.69 22.16
CA ASN A 107 -9.24 24.73 23.08
C ASN A 107 -8.54 25.43 24.25
N SER A 108 -7.97 26.63 24.04
CA SER A 108 -7.36 27.43 25.12
C SER A 108 -8.42 28.01 26.07
N GLN A 109 -9.59 28.42 25.56
CA GLN A 109 -10.73 28.86 26.39
C GLN A 109 -11.35 27.69 27.16
N MET A 110 -11.37 26.49 26.58
CA MET A 110 -11.81 25.27 27.27
C MET A 110 -10.86 24.89 28.42
N ASP A 111 -9.55 25.05 28.22
CA ASP A 111 -8.56 24.85 29.27
C ASP A 111 -8.76 25.82 30.44
N GLN A 112 -9.05 27.10 30.14
CA GLN A 112 -9.38 28.11 31.16
C GLN A 112 -10.68 27.81 31.93
N CYS A 113 -11.71 27.28 31.27
CA CYS A 113 -12.95 26.84 31.93
C CYS A 113 -12.73 25.61 32.84
N ILE A 114 -11.78 24.72 32.51
CA ILE A 114 -11.45 23.54 33.31
C ILE A 114 -10.66 23.91 34.56
N GLN A 115 -9.78 24.90 34.49
CA GLN A 115 -9.09 25.44 35.67
C GLN A 115 -10.05 25.99 36.72
N GLN A 116 -11.25 26.43 36.32
CA GLN A 116 -12.32 26.89 37.22
C GLN A 116 -13.15 25.74 37.82
N LEU A 117 -13.03 24.49 37.32
CA LEU A 117 -13.77 23.31 37.79
C LEU A 117 -12.85 22.09 38.01
N PRO A 118 -12.06 22.06 39.10
CA PRO A 118 -11.00 21.06 39.31
C PRO A 118 -11.45 19.61 39.63
N ASN A 119 -12.74 19.25 39.55
CA ASN A 119 -13.25 17.96 40.05
C ASN A 119 -13.91 17.04 39.00
N ASN A 120 -13.79 17.33 37.71
CA ASN A 120 -14.44 16.55 36.64
C ASN A 120 -13.44 15.81 35.74
N ASN A 121 -12.98 14.62 36.16
CA ASN A 121 -12.06 13.79 35.38
C ASN A 121 -12.55 13.50 33.94
N SER A 122 -13.86 13.36 33.72
CA SER A 122 -14.47 13.14 32.40
C SER A 122 -14.29 14.31 31.43
N ILE A 123 -14.29 15.54 31.96
CA ILE A 123 -14.08 16.76 31.20
C ILE A 123 -12.61 16.87 30.78
N LEU A 124 -11.69 16.52 31.68
CA LEU A 124 -10.25 16.51 31.42
C LEU A 124 -9.88 15.55 30.28
N TYR A 125 -10.40 14.31 30.29
CA TYR A 125 -10.18 13.37 29.17
C TYR A 125 -10.79 13.86 27.85
N THR A 126 -11.91 14.57 27.90
CA THR A 126 -12.54 15.16 26.71
C THR A 126 -11.67 16.29 26.13
N LEU A 127 -11.09 17.14 26.97
CA LEU A 127 -10.17 18.19 26.55
C LEU A 127 -8.90 17.59 25.94
N GLN A 128 -8.29 16.61 26.60
CA GLN A 128 -7.09 15.94 26.09
C GLN A 128 -7.35 15.36 24.69
N ARG A 129 -8.54 14.75 24.48
CA ARG A 129 -8.95 14.28 23.16
C ARG A 129 -9.06 15.41 22.12
N HIS A 130 -9.63 16.57 22.48
CA HIS A 130 -9.67 17.72 21.57
C HIS A 130 -8.28 18.30 21.26
N GLN A 131 -7.33 18.21 22.20
CA GLN A 131 -5.92 18.58 21.96
C GLN A 131 -5.22 17.59 21.02
N ASP A 132 -5.44 16.29 21.20
CA ASP A 132 -4.91 15.25 20.33
C ASP A 132 -5.46 15.40 18.90
N ILE A 133 -6.77 15.60 18.75
CA ILE A 133 -7.43 15.83 17.45
C ILE A 133 -6.86 17.07 16.76
N LEU A 134 -6.71 18.20 17.46
CA LEU A 134 -6.09 19.41 16.90
C LEU A 134 -4.66 19.13 16.41
N ASN A 135 -3.86 18.40 17.20
CA ASN A 135 -2.49 18.08 16.84
C ASN A 135 -2.43 17.19 15.59
N ASP A 136 -3.35 16.24 15.46
CA ASP A 136 -3.46 15.39 14.29
C ASP A 136 -3.86 16.19 13.05
N TYR A 137 -4.83 17.11 13.14
CA TYR A 137 -5.15 18.02 12.04
C TYR A 137 -3.97 18.89 11.62
N ARG A 138 -3.17 19.39 12.57
CA ARG A 138 -1.95 20.16 12.25
C ARG A 138 -0.92 19.32 11.52
N LYS A 139 -0.71 18.07 11.93
CA LYS A 139 0.21 17.14 11.26
C LYS A 139 -0.27 16.83 9.85
N GLU A 140 -1.55 16.49 9.69
CA GLU A 140 -2.12 16.16 8.39
C GLU A 140 -2.10 17.37 7.45
N PHE A 141 -2.44 18.56 7.94
CA PHE A 141 -2.32 19.79 7.17
C PHE A 141 -0.88 20.07 6.72
N TYR A 142 0.11 19.92 7.62
CA TYR A 142 1.51 20.12 7.27
C TYR A 142 2.02 19.11 6.24
N LYS A 143 1.63 17.84 6.35
CA LYS A 143 1.94 16.79 5.36
C LYS A 143 1.34 17.14 4.00
N LEU A 144 0.06 17.49 3.96
CA LEU A 144 -0.63 17.89 2.73
C LEU A 144 0.02 19.13 2.11
N ARG A 145 0.30 20.16 2.91
CA ARG A 145 0.96 21.40 2.48
C ARG A 145 2.35 21.14 1.89
N THR A 146 3.16 20.31 2.54
CA THR A 146 4.51 19.96 2.06
C THR A 146 4.42 19.19 0.75
N ASN A 147 3.58 18.16 0.70
CA ASN A 147 3.38 17.38 -0.51
C ASN A 147 2.91 18.28 -1.66
N ILE A 148 1.93 19.15 -1.45
CA ILE A 148 1.44 20.06 -2.50
C ILE A 148 2.50 21.08 -2.89
N GLY A 149 3.27 21.61 -1.94
CA GLY A 149 4.39 22.52 -2.23
C GLY A 149 5.43 21.88 -3.15
N GLU A 150 5.80 20.62 -2.89
CA GLU A 150 6.70 19.85 -3.76
C GLU A 150 6.10 19.64 -5.15
N GLN A 151 4.80 19.35 -5.23
CA GLN A 151 4.10 19.18 -6.50
C GLN A 151 4.03 20.49 -7.30
N LEU A 152 3.71 21.61 -6.66
CA LEU A 152 3.69 22.92 -7.29
C LEU A 152 5.07 23.34 -7.77
N ASN A 153 6.11 23.15 -6.94
CA ASN A 153 7.48 23.44 -7.32
C ASN A 153 7.90 22.61 -8.54
N ARG A 154 7.56 21.32 -8.55
CA ARG A 154 7.80 20.45 -9.69
C ARG A 154 7.07 20.93 -10.95
N ASP A 155 5.80 21.31 -10.84
CA ASP A 155 5.00 21.79 -11.97
C ASP A 155 5.56 23.12 -12.52
N LEU A 156 6.01 24.03 -11.65
CA LEU A 156 6.69 25.27 -12.03
C LEU A 156 8.01 25.01 -12.77
N LEU A 157 8.79 24.02 -12.33
CA LEU A 157 10.01 23.60 -13.02
C LEU A 157 9.71 23.04 -14.41
N PHE A 158 8.66 22.23 -14.56
CA PHE A 158 8.23 21.73 -15.87
C PHE A 158 7.72 22.83 -16.80
N LEU A 159 6.95 23.80 -16.28
CA LEU A 159 6.51 24.94 -17.08
C LEU A 159 7.70 25.76 -17.59
N LYS A 160 8.67 26.06 -16.71
CA LYS A 160 9.89 26.77 -17.08
C LYS A 160 10.71 25.98 -18.11
N GLN A 161 10.77 24.66 -17.99
CA GLN A 161 11.44 23.79 -18.96
C GLN A 161 10.73 23.80 -20.32
N ASN A 162 9.39 23.78 -20.36
CA ASN A 162 8.64 23.84 -21.62
C ASN A 162 8.73 25.22 -22.28
N GLN A 163 8.69 26.31 -21.51
CA GLN A 163 8.89 27.66 -22.03
C GLN A 163 10.28 27.83 -22.64
N THR A 164 11.33 27.38 -21.94
CA THR A 164 12.70 27.43 -22.47
C THR A 164 12.90 26.56 -23.71
N LYS A 165 12.25 25.39 -23.79
CA LYS A 165 12.25 24.56 -25.00
C LYS A 165 11.53 25.23 -26.18
N ASN A 166 10.41 25.92 -25.94
CA ASN A 166 9.67 26.61 -26.99
C ASN A 166 10.45 27.80 -27.58
N ASP A 167 11.22 28.53 -26.75
CA ASP A 167 12.09 29.61 -27.23
C ASP A 167 13.28 29.08 -28.06
N TYR A 168 13.85 27.92 -27.69
CA TYR A 168 14.97 27.31 -28.43
C TYR A 168 14.57 26.60 -29.74
N ASN A 169 13.29 26.26 -29.93
CA ASN A 169 12.81 25.55 -31.12
C ASN A 169 12.48 26.47 -32.30
N ASN A 170 12.54 27.81 -32.14
CA ASN A 170 12.34 28.77 -33.24
C ASN A 170 13.56 28.99 -34.12
N ASP A 171 14.75 28.47 -33.73
CA ASP A 171 15.94 28.48 -34.58
C ASP A 171 16.07 27.14 -35.32
N ASP A 172 15.56 27.12 -36.56
CA ASP A 172 15.44 25.97 -37.48
C ASP A 172 16.75 25.17 -37.72
N TYR A 173 17.91 25.73 -37.36
CA TYR A 173 19.22 25.09 -37.49
C TYR A 173 19.68 24.31 -36.24
N HIS A 174 19.22 24.68 -35.04
CA HIS A 174 19.67 24.06 -33.77
C HIS A 174 18.82 22.85 -33.35
N GLY A 175 17.59 22.75 -33.86
CA GLY A 175 16.66 21.66 -33.60
C GLY A 175 17.13 20.27 -34.07
N GLN A 176 18.00 20.19 -35.08
CA GLN A 176 18.54 18.90 -35.55
C GLN A 176 19.56 18.28 -34.58
N LEU A 177 20.44 19.08 -33.98
CA LEU A 177 21.35 18.59 -32.94
C LEU A 177 20.59 18.19 -31.68
N ASN A 178 19.60 18.98 -31.27
CA ASN A 178 18.78 18.66 -30.10
C ASN A 178 17.96 17.39 -30.29
N ARG A 179 17.39 17.13 -31.47
CA ARG A 179 16.70 15.85 -31.75
C ARG A 179 17.61 14.63 -31.61
N LYS A 180 18.87 14.72 -32.05
CA LYS A 180 19.85 13.65 -31.87
C LYS A 180 20.22 13.49 -30.40
N THR A 181 20.47 14.58 -29.70
CA THR A 181 20.79 14.57 -28.27
C THR A 181 19.62 14.04 -27.43
N ASP A 182 18.39 14.46 -27.71
CA ASP A 182 17.17 13.99 -27.05
C ASP A 182 16.90 12.50 -27.33
N PHE A 183 17.16 12.05 -28.56
CA PHE A 183 17.10 10.63 -28.90
C PHE A 183 18.12 9.81 -28.11
N LEU A 184 19.37 10.28 -28.01
CA LEU A 184 20.43 9.62 -27.26
C LEU A 184 20.13 9.60 -25.75
N HIS A 185 19.56 10.66 -25.19
CA HIS A 185 19.14 10.69 -23.79
C HIS A 185 18.00 9.70 -23.54
N LYS A 186 17.00 9.67 -24.42
CA LYS A 186 15.90 8.70 -24.33
C LYS A 186 16.40 7.26 -24.45
N GLU A 187 17.35 6.99 -25.35
CA GLU A 187 18.01 5.68 -25.47
C GLU A 187 18.76 5.33 -24.19
N HIS A 188 19.50 6.29 -23.62
CA HIS A 188 20.19 6.11 -22.35
C HIS A 188 19.23 5.78 -21.20
N ASP A 189 18.08 6.45 -21.14
CA ASP A 189 17.03 6.16 -20.15
C ASP A 189 16.45 4.75 -20.35
N HIS A 190 16.25 4.32 -21.60
CA HIS A 190 15.82 2.95 -21.91
C HIS A 190 16.88 1.91 -21.50
N ILE A 191 18.17 2.18 -21.74
CA ILE A 191 19.28 1.31 -21.31
C ILE A 191 19.32 1.22 -19.79
N ARG A 192 19.22 2.35 -19.08
CA ARG A 192 19.21 2.40 -17.61
C ARG A 192 18.03 1.63 -17.03
N ASN A 193 16.85 1.77 -17.62
CA ASN A 193 15.68 0.99 -17.20
C ASN A 193 15.89 -0.50 -17.47
N SER A 194 16.50 -0.86 -18.61
CA SER A 194 16.87 -2.25 -18.91
C SER A 194 17.90 -2.81 -17.93
N GLU A 195 18.87 -2.02 -17.49
CA GLU A 195 19.88 -2.40 -16.50
C GLU A 195 19.22 -2.75 -15.17
N ILE A 196 18.29 -1.92 -14.69
CA ILE A 196 17.53 -2.19 -13.44
C ILE A 196 16.72 -3.48 -13.57
N MET A 197 16.07 -3.71 -14.71
CA MET A 197 15.31 -4.95 -14.95
C MET A 197 16.21 -6.19 -15.01
N ILE A 198 17.40 -6.07 -15.60
CA ILE A 198 18.39 -7.14 -15.65
C ILE A 198 18.91 -7.45 -14.24
N ASP A 199 19.17 -6.44 -13.41
CA ASP A 199 19.60 -6.64 -12.03
C ASP A 199 18.55 -7.40 -11.21
N ASP A 200 17.26 -7.11 -11.40
CA ASP A 200 16.19 -7.86 -10.74
C ASP A 200 16.15 -9.31 -11.22
N GLN A 201 16.28 -9.55 -12.53
CA GLN A 201 16.37 -10.90 -13.10
C GLN A 201 17.60 -11.68 -12.59
N ILE A 202 18.76 -11.02 -12.45
CA ILE A 202 19.97 -11.61 -11.87
C ILE A 202 19.72 -11.99 -10.42
N ASN A 203 19.08 -11.11 -9.65
CA ASN A 203 18.73 -11.38 -8.25
C ASN A 203 17.77 -12.57 -8.11
N ILE A 204 16.73 -12.64 -8.94
CA ILE A 204 15.78 -13.77 -8.97
C ILE A 204 16.52 -15.06 -9.36
N ALA A 205 17.41 -15.00 -10.34
CA ALA A 205 18.20 -16.14 -10.79
C ALA A 205 19.16 -16.64 -9.70
N ILE A 206 19.85 -15.75 -8.98
CA ILE A 206 20.72 -16.11 -7.85
C ILE A 206 19.92 -16.78 -6.74
N ARG A 207 18.79 -16.19 -6.33
CA ARG A 207 17.91 -16.77 -5.29
C ARG A 207 17.38 -18.14 -5.70
N THR A 208 16.99 -18.30 -6.96
CA THR A 208 16.50 -19.58 -7.50
C THR A 208 17.61 -20.62 -7.53
N ARG A 209 18.81 -20.26 -8.00
CA ARG A 209 19.99 -21.12 -8.01
C ARG A 209 20.34 -21.61 -6.61
N ASP A 210 20.35 -20.71 -5.63
CA ASP A 210 20.72 -21.05 -4.26
C ASP A 210 19.64 -21.95 -3.63
N THR A 211 18.36 -21.73 -3.94
CA THR A 211 17.25 -22.61 -3.54
C THR A 211 17.39 -24.02 -4.14
N LEU A 212 17.65 -24.13 -5.45
CA LEU A 212 17.87 -25.40 -6.13
C LEU A 212 19.11 -26.13 -5.59
N ARG A 213 20.17 -25.39 -5.24
CA ARG A 213 21.38 -25.96 -4.63
C ARG A 213 21.09 -26.55 -3.25
N ASN A 214 20.30 -25.86 -2.43
CA ASN A 214 19.86 -26.36 -1.14
C ASN A 214 18.95 -27.59 -1.29
N GLN A 215 17.99 -27.57 -2.22
CA GLN A 215 17.14 -28.72 -2.55
C GLN A 215 17.95 -29.93 -3.03
N ARG A 216 19.01 -29.72 -3.83
CA ARG A 216 19.90 -30.80 -4.24
C ARG A 216 20.61 -31.43 -3.03
N SER A 217 21.02 -30.61 -2.06
CA SER A 217 21.64 -31.11 -0.83
C SER A 217 20.66 -31.94 0.00
N THR A 218 19.42 -31.48 0.16
CA THR A 218 18.39 -32.24 0.88
C THR A 218 18.03 -33.54 0.15
N MET A 219 17.92 -33.52 -1.18
CA MET A 219 17.70 -34.73 -1.98
C MET A 219 18.84 -35.74 -1.83
N LYS A 220 20.09 -35.30 -1.79
CA LYS A 220 21.23 -36.17 -1.48
C LYS A 220 21.14 -36.77 -0.07
N ALA A 221 20.73 -35.99 0.92
CA ALA A 221 20.52 -36.49 2.27
C ALA A 221 19.41 -37.56 2.30
N ILE A 222 18.28 -37.32 1.61
CA ILE A 222 17.20 -38.29 1.45
C ILE A 222 17.70 -39.54 0.74
N GLN A 223 18.46 -39.40 -0.35
CA GLN A 223 19.02 -40.53 -1.09
C GLN A 223 19.95 -41.37 -0.20
N THR A 224 20.77 -40.72 0.63
CA THR A 224 21.63 -41.40 1.60
C THR A 224 20.80 -42.16 2.62
N GLN A 225 19.76 -41.54 3.19
CA GLN A 225 18.84 -42.18 4.13
C GLN A 225 18.09 -43.35 3.49
N LEU A 226 17.57 -43.20 2.27
CA LEU A 226 16.94 -44.27 1.51
C LEU A 226 17.91 -45.43 1.27
N THR A 227 19.17 -45.15 0.97
CA THR A 227 20.20 -46.19 0.82
C THR A 227 20.45 -46.89 2.16
N THR A 228 20.47 -46.17 3.29
CA THR A 228 20.58 -46.80 4.62
C THR A 228 19.35 -47.62 5.00
N LEU A 229 18.14 -47.22 4.60
CA LEU A 229 16.90 -47.97 4.79
C LEU A 229 16.87 -49.21 3.89
N ALA A 230 17.31 -49.09 2.64
CA ALA A 230 17.47 -50.21 1.71
C ALA A 230 18.42 -51.27 2.28
N ASN A 231 19.53 -50.85 2.91
CA ASN A 231 20.44 -51.75 3.59
C ASN A 231 19.85 -52.38 4.86
N LYS A 232 18.82 -51.77 5.47
CA LYS A 232 18.12 -52.30 6.66
C LYS A 232 16.94 -53.22 6.31
N PHE A 233 16.33 -53.09 5.14
CA PHE A 233 15.25 -54.00 4.70
C PHE A 233 15.64 -55.50 4.68
N PRO A 234 16.83 -55.95 4.23
CA PRO A 234 17.21 -57.35 4.34
C PRO A 234 17.42 -57.80 5.79
N MET A 235 17.77 -56.89 6.71
CA MET A 235 17.85 -57.18 8.13
C MET A 235 16.46 -57.31 8.77
N ILE A 236 15.52 -56.45 8.38
CA ILE A 236 14.10 -56.56 8.77
C ILE A 236 13.50 -57.85 8.21
N ASN A 237 13.82 -58.24 6.98
CA ASN A 237 13.39 -59.52 6.41
C ASN A 237 13.98 -60.72 7.17
N ASN A 238 15.21 -60.63 7.67
CA ASN A 238 15.77 -61.66 8.55
C ASN A 238 15.04 -61.73 9.91
N VAL A 239 14.62 -60.58 10.47
CA VAL A 239 13.85 -60.54 11.73
C VAL A 239 12.42 -61.06 11.53
N ILE A 240 11.74 -60.68 10.44
CA ILE A 240 10.41 -61.19 10.11
C ILE A 240 10.43 -62.70 9.89
N HIS A 241 11.48 -63.21 9.22
CA HIS A 241 11.68 -64.64 9.01
C HIS A 241 11.95 -65.38 10.32
N ARG A 242 12.77 -64.82 11.22
CA ARG A 242 13.01 -65.40 12.57
C ARG A 242 11.73 -65.43 13.42
N ILE A 243 10.87 -64.42 13.31
CA ILE A 243 9.55 -64.38 13.97
C ILE A 243 8.61 -65.45 13.40
N GLY A 244 8.60 -65.65 12.09
CA GLY A 244 7.78 -66.66 11.43
C GLY A 244 8.20 -68.11 11.76
N ILE A 245 9.51 -68.38 11.87
CA ILE A 245 10.03 -69.72 12.20
C ILE A 245 9.58 -70.17 13.59
N LYS A 246 9.54 -69.26 14.58
CA LYS A 246 9.15 -69.62 15.95
C LYS A 246 7.68 -70.07 16.01
N LYS A 247 6.78 -69.40 15.28
CA LYS A 247 5.36 -69.82 15.14
C LYS A 247 5.18 -71.13 14.36
N ARG A 248 6.02 -71.39 13.34
CA ARG A 248 5.96 -72.66 12.58
C ARG A 248 6.41 -73.86 13.41
N LYS A 249 7.41 -73.71 14.27
CA LYS A 249 7.90 -74.79 15.15
C LYS A 249 6.79 -75.31 16.07
N ASP A 250 6.07 -74.41 16.74
CA ASP A 250 5.00 -74.80 17.67
C ASP A 250 3.85 -75.55 16.95
N SER A 251 3.49 -75.12 15.74
CA SER A 251 2.46 -75.79 14.93
C SER A 251 2.90 -77.16 14.41
N ILE A 252 4.18 -77.33 14.04
CA ILE A 252 4.72 -78.62 13.61
C ILE A 252 4.73 -79.62 14.77
N ILE A 253 5.11 -79.17 15.97
CA ILE A 253 5.12 -80.02 17.17
C ILE A 253 3.69 -80.50 17.49
N LEU A 254 2.70 -79.60 17.45
CA LEU A 254 1.29 -79.95 17.65
C LEU A 254 0.79 -80.98 16.62
N ALA A 255 1.12 -80.80 15.34
CA ALA A 255 0.71 -81.72 14.29
C ALA A 255 1.32 -83.13 14.45
N ILE A 256 2.59 -83.21 14.86
CA ILE A 256 3.26 -84.50 15.12
C ILE A 256 2.60 -85.24 16.28
N VAL A 257 2.27 -84.55 17.37
CA VAL A 257 1.60 -85.17 18.54
C VAL A 257 0.23 -85.72 18.14
N ILE A 258 -0.55 -84.96 17.38
CA ILE A 258 -1.87 -85.41 16.90
C ILE A 258 -1.72 -86.63 15.97
N ALA A 259 -0.77 -86.62 15.05
CA ALA A 259 -0.54 -87.74 14.13
C ALA A 259 -0.15 -89.03 14.89
N ILE A 260 0.71 -88.93 15.90
CA ILE A 260 1.10 -90.07 16.74
C ILE A 260 -0.10 -90.60 17.54
N CYS A 261 -0.91 -89.71 18.13
CA CYS A 261 -2.13 -90.11 18.84
C CYS A 261 -3.12 -90.84 17.93
N ILE A 262 -3.33 -90.35 16.70
CA ILE A 262 -4.20 -91.02 15.72
C ILE A 262 -3.63 -92.37 15.31
N PHE A 263 -2.31 -92.47 15.09
CA PHE A 263 -1.66 -93.73 14.73
C PHE A 263 -1.77 -94.79 15.83
N LEU A 264 -1.56 -94.41 17.10
CA LEU A 264 -1.74 -95.32 18.23
C LEU A 264 -3.19 -95.79 18.37
N LEU A 265 -4.17 -94.92 18.13
CA LEU A 265 -5.58 -95.32 18.12
C LEU A 265 -5.89 -96.30 16.98
N LEU A 266 -5.33 -96.07 15.79
CA LEU A 266 -5.49 -96.99 14.66
C LEU A 266 -4.83 -98.36 14.89
N LEU A 267 -3.71 -98.39 15.62
CA LEU A 267 -3.05 -99.65 16.00
C LEU A 267 -3.83 -100.36 17.13
N TRP A 268 -4.52 -99.62 17.99
CA TRP A 268 -5.33 -100.21 19.05
C TRP A 268 -6.68 -100.76 18.54
N ILE A 269 -7.27 -100.11 17.53
CA ILE A 269 -8.57 -100.51 16.95
C ILE A 269 -8.45 -101.69 15.97
N PHE A 270 -7.27 -101.90 15.37
CA PHE A 270 -6.99 -102.95 14.39
C PHE A 270 -6.15 -104.07 15.01
#